data_AF-A0A5Q4FYP0-F1
#
_entry.id   AF-A0A5Q4FYP0-F1
#
_cell.length_a   1.000
_cell.length_b   1.000
_cell.length_c   1.000
_cell.angle_alpha   90.00
_cell.angle_beta   90.00
_cell.angle_gamma   90.00
#
_symmetry.space_group_name_H-M   'P 1'
#
loop_
_entity.id
_entity.type
_entity.pdbx_description
1 polymer ?
#
loop_
_entity_poly.entity_id
_entity_poly.type
_entity_poly.pdbx_seq_one_letter_code
_entity_poly.pdbx_strand_id
1 'polypeptide(L)' 'MREEARYVLYLWRDGEGDGAWRASLTDVRTHRVRRFRDTAGLQAFLDERTARSRAFGDAGTPDTGMTGGDDGDA' A
#
# COMPACT_ATOMS: atom_id res chain seq x y z
N MET A 1 -5.08 -16.32 5.90
CA MET A 1 -5.61 -15.13 5.19
C MET A 1 -4.77 -14.95 3.94
N ARG A 2 -5.33 -15.14 2.75
CA ARG A 2 -4.62 -14.79 1.51
C ARG A 2 -4.79 -13.29 1.32
N GLU A 3 -3.72 -12.51 1.42
CA GLU A 3 -3.75 -11.12 0.97
C GLU A 3 -4.11 -11.11 -0.52
N GLU A 4 -5.35 -10.74 -0.82
CA GLU A 4 -5.83 -10.61 -2.20
C GLU A 4 -5.09 -9.45 -2.86
N ALA A 5 -4.39 -9.73 -3.96
CA ALA A 5 -3.62 -8.74 -4.71
C ALA A 5 -4.50 -7.52 -5.05
N ARG A 6 -4.17 -6.37 -4.46
CA ARG A 6 -4.98 -5.14 -4.60
C ARG A 6 -4.77 -4.43 -5.94
N TYR A 7 -3.60 -4.62 -6.54
CA TYR A 7 -3.18 -3.94 -7.76
C TYR A 7 -2.56 -4.90 -8.76
N VAL A 8 -2.84 -4.69 -10.04
CA VAL A 8 -2.12 -5.31 -11.16
C VAL A 8 -1.26 -4.24 -11.84
N LEU A 9 0.04 -4.52 -11.94
CA LEU A 9 1.02 -3.65 -12.59
C LEU A 9 1.35 -4.17 -13.99
N TYR A 10 1.22 -3.30 -14.99
CA TYR A 10 1.73 -3.55 -16.34
C TYR A 10 2.84 -2.56 -16.65
N LEU A 11 3.99 -3.08 -17.10
CA LEU A 11 5.16 -2.32 -17.54
C LEU A 11 5.42 -2.61 -19.01
N TRP A 12 5.70 -1.57 -19.79
CA TRP A 12 6.08 -1.71 -21.20
C TRP A 12 7.06 -0.61 -21.61
N ARG A 13 7.77 -0.82 -22.72
CA ARG A 13 8.62 0.22 -23.33
C ARG A 13 7.90 0.83 -24.52
N ASP A 14 8.06 2.14 -24.69
CA ASP A 14 7.50 2.92 -25.78
C ASP A 14 8.47 2.89 -26.98
N GLY A 15 8.18 2.10 -28.02
CA GLY A 15 8.98 2.01 -29.26
C GLY A 15 10.13 0.98 -29.25
N GLU A 16 10.80 0.84 -30.41
CA GLU A 16 11.95 -0.04 -30.62
C GLU A 16 13.25 0.67 -30.17
N GLY A 17 14.09 0.03 -29.35
CA GLY A 17 15.36 0.60 -28.86
C GLY A 17 15.30 1.23 -27.46
N ASP A 18 15.87 2.42 -27.27
CA ASP A 18 15.93 3.20 -26.01
C ASP A 18 14.58 3.79 -25.55
N GLY A 19 13.48 3.13 -25.90
CA GLY A 19 12.13 3.53 -25.55
C GLY A 19 11.95 3.76 -24.05
N ALA A 20 11.27 4.85 -23.69
CA ALA A 20 10.97 5.17 -22.30
C ALA A 20 10.07 4.10 -21.68
N TRP A 21 10.38 3.69 -20.44
CA TRP A 21 9.50 2.81 -19.69
C TRP A 21 8.20 3.52 -19.34
N ARG A 22 7.09 2.85 -19.59
CA ARG A 22 5.74 3.27 -19.23
C ARG A 22 5.15 2.25 -18.27
N ALA A 23 4.18 2.71 -17.48
CA ALA A 23 3.48 1.84 -16.57
C ALA A 23 1.98 2.13 -16.53
N SER A 24 1.22 1.11 -16.18
CA SER A 24 -0.17 1.27 -15.77
C SER A 24 -0.45 0.41 -14.55
N LEU A 25 -1.21 0.97 -13.63
CA LEU A 25 -1.65 0.32 -12.41
C LEU A 25 -3.16 0.21 -12.45
N THR A 26 -3.66 -1.02 -12.33
CA THR A 26 -5.09 -1.31 -12.25
C THR A 26 -5.43 -1.69 -10.83
N ASP A 27 -6.34 -0.94 -10.20
CA ASP A 27 -6.92 -1.29 -8.91
C ASP A 27 -7.99 -2.36 -9.13
N VAL A 28 -7.78 -3.57 -8.57
CA VAL A 28 -8.66 -4.72 -8.81
C VAL A 28 -10.04 -4.53 -8.17
N ARG A 29 -10.12 -3.76 -7.08
CA ARG A 29 -11.39 -3.52 -6.36
C ARG A 29 -12.28 -2.50 -7.05
N THR A 30 -11.68 -1.46 -7.63
CA THR A 30 -12.41 -0.34 -8.23
C THR A 30 -12.38 -0.35 -9.75
N HIS A 31 -11.64 -1.28 -10.37
CA HIS A 31 -11.33 -1.35 -11.81
C HIS A 31 -10.76 -0.04 -12.38
N ARG A 32 -10.22 0.85 -11.53
CA ARG A 32 -9.62 2.10 -11.97
C ARG A 32 -8.22 1.85 -12.50
N VAL A 33 -7.98 2.33 -13.71
CA VAL A 33 -6.66 2.27 -14.37
C VAL A 33 -6.00 3.64 -14.26
N ARG A 34 -4.74 3.67 -13.82
CA ARG A 34 -3.90 4.86 -13.81
C ARG A 34 -2.66 4.61 -14.65
N ARG A 35 -2.35 5.52 -15.58
CA ARG A 35 -1.18 5.43 -16.47
C ARG A 35 -0.08 6.38 -15.99
N PHE A 36 1.16 5.95 -16.15
CA PHE A 36 2.35 6.70 -15.79
C PHE A 36 3.28 6.79 -16.99
N ARG A 37 3.82 7.99 -17.21
CA ARG A 37 4.74 8.28 -18.31
C ARG A 37 6.14 7.73 -18.06
N ASP A 38 6.48 7.43 -16.82
CA ASP A 38 7.78 6.97 -16.38
C ASP A 38 7.64 6.21 -15.06
N THR A 39 8.68 5.47 -14.68
CA THR A 39 8.71 4.68 -13.46
C THR A 39 8.84 5.54 -12.20
N ALA A 40 9.38 6.76 -12.28
CA ALA A 40 9.50 7.66 -11.15
C ALA A 40 8.12 8.15 -10.67
N GLY A 41 7.22 8.51 -11.60
CA GLY A 41 5.84 8.86 -11.30
C GLY A 41 5.02 7.70 -10.73
N LEU A 42 5.28 6.47 -11.18
CA LEU A 42 4.70 5.26 -10.58
C LEU A 42 5.18 5.10 -9.13
N GLN A 43 6.49 5.20 -8.90
CA GLN A 43 7.09 5.02 -7.59
C GLN A 43 6.53 6.02 -6.57
N ALA A 44 6.51 7.31 -6.92
CA ALA A 44 5.96 8.36 -6.06
C ALA A 44 4.49 8.09 -5.66
N PHE A 45 3.68 7.57 -6.59
CA PHE A 45 2.30 7.20 -6.31
C PHE A 45 2.19 6.02 -5.33
N LEU A 46 3.02 4.99 -5.49
CA LEU A 46 3.04 3.83 -4.60
C LEU A 46 3.52 4.21 -3.19
N ASP A 47 4.51 5.10 -3.10
CA ASP A 47 5.03 5.63 -1.84
C ASP A 47 3.95 6.44 -1.09
N GLU A 48 3.23 7.34 -1.78
CA GLU A 48 2.12 8.10 -1.20
C GLU A 48 1.03 7.17 -0.65
N ARG A 49 0.67 6.13 -1.40
CA ARG A 49 -0.33 5.15 -0.98
C ARG A 49 0.12 4.30 0.21
N THR A 50 1.38 3.90 0.23
CA THR A 50 1.98 3.12 1.32
C THR A 50 2.07 3.96 2.59
N ALA A 51 2.54 5.21 2.49
CA ALA A 51 2.59 6.14 3.60
C ALA A 51 1.19 6.41 4.17
N ARG A 52 0.19 6.63 3.31
CA ARG A 52 -1.22 6.79 3.74
C ARG A 52 -1.75 5.54 4.44
N SER A 53 -1.41 4.34 3.95
CA SER A 53 -1.85 3.10 4.59
C SER A 53 -1.22 2.88 5.97
N ARG A 54 0.03 3.30 6.18
CA ARG A 54 0.72 3.22 7.48
C ARG A 54 0.13 4.20 8.49
N ALA A 55 -0.19 5.42 8.06
CA ALA A 55 -0.78 6.44 8.94
C ALA A 55 -2.15 6.06 9.51
N PHE A 56 -2.96 5.24 8.81
CA PHE A 56 -4.24 4.73 9.31
C PHE A 56 -4.14 3.37 10.03
N GLY A 57 -2.97 2.72 10.02
CA GLY A 57 -2.72 1.44 10.69
C GLY A 57 -2.08 1.56 12.07
N ASP A 58 -1.65 2.77 12.45
CA ASP A 58 -0.98 3.09 13.73
C ASP A 58 -1.91 3.89 14.68
N ALA A 59 -3.23 3.73 14.56
CA ALA A 59 -4.11 4.05 15.67
C ALA A 59 -4.02 2.89 16.66
N GLY A 60 -2.90 2.82 17.38
CA GLY A 60 -2.68 1.86 18.45
C GLY A 60 -3.93 1.78 19.31
N THR A 61 -4.48 0.58 19.44
CA THR A 61 -5.39 0.31 20.54
C THR A 61 -4.57 0.60 21.80
N PRO A 62 -4.90 1.62 22.62
CA PRO A 62 -4.23 1.75 23.89
C PRO A 62 -4.48 0.43 24.61
N ASP A 63 -3.40 -0.20 25.05
CA ASP A 63 -3.45 -1.32 25.96
C ASP A 63 -4.13 -0.81 27.24
N THR A 64 -5.46 -0.85 27.27
CA THR A 64 -6.25 -0.82 28.50
C THR A 64 -6.19 -2.22 29.10
N GLY A 65 -4.96 -2.68 29.38
CA GLY A 65 -4.70 -3.77 30.29
C GLY A 65 -5.17 -3.34 31.68
N MET A 66 -6.35 -3.83 32.06
CA MET A 66 -6.82 -3.81 33.43
C MET A 66 -5.76 -4.43 34.36
N THR A 67 -5.10 -3.62 35.18
CA THR A 67 -4.58 -4.09 36.46
C THR A 67 -5.77 -4.27 37.42
N GLY A 68 -6.50 -5.37 37.22
CA GLY A 68 -7.38 -5.94 38.23
C GLY A 68 -6.53 -6.51 39.36
N GLY A 69 -7.03 -6.36 40.58
CA GLY A 69 -6.30 -6.59 41.83
C GLY A 69 -5.87 -8.02 42.06
N ASP A 70 -4.87 -8.15 42.93
CA ASP A 70 -4.64 -9.35 43.72
C ASP A 70 -4.44 -8.89 45.17
N ASP A 71 -5.54 -8.93 45.92
CA ASP A 71 -5.57 -8.88 47.38
C ASP A 71 -4.90 -10.16 47.91
N GLY A 72 -3.66 -10.05 48.39
CA GLY A 72 -2.91 -11.15 49.00
C GLY A 72 -2.65 -10.89 50.49
N ASP A 73 -3.61 -11.28 51.33
CA ASP A 73 -3.52 -11.44 52.78
C ASP A 73 -2.81 -12.76 53.12
N ALA A 74 -1.75 -12.71 53.94
CA ALA A 74 -1.24 -13.82 54.75
C ALA A 74 -0.29 -13.32 55.86
#